data_AF-A0A817HRD2-F1
#
_entry.id   AF-A0A817HRD2-F1
#
_cell.length_a   1.000
_cell.length_b   1.000
_cell.length_c   1.000
_cell.angle_alpha   90.00
_cell.angle_beta   90.00
_cell.angle_gamma   90.00
#
_symmetry.space_group_name_H-M   'P 1'
#
loop_
_entity.id
_entity.type
_entity.pdbx_description
1 polymer ?
#
loop_
_entity_poly.entity_id
_entity_poly.type
_entity_poly.pdbx_seq_one_letter_code
_entity_poly.pdbx_strand_id
1 'polypeptide(L)'
;MQASTRLKSSTLDRSLQKTKGDANLSTFALLFSEMVQYSQNRVDNIHDLQNRLADFGKHVGIRVLDLFFLRVGKDKREVRLTPMLVFIQKVFWKYLFNREADNLEQHAQEANVYYLIERECLVNKFISVPNDKTGIIEGVLCSSGFTCKVLAQQGPRGTTYIINFDKSVMERESRLDSK
;
A
#
# COMPACT_ATOMS: atom_id res chain seq x y z
N MET A 1 -1.33 30.83 43.17
CA MET A 1 -0.19 30.88 42.22
C MET A 1 -0.07 29.54 41.52
N GLN A 2 -0.32 29.50 40.22
CA GLN A 2 0.42 28.70 39.22
C GLN A 2 -0.24 28.98 37.86
N ALA A 3 0.43 29.81 37.05
CA ALA A 3 0.04 30.06 35.67
C ALA A 3 0.61 28.93 34.80
N SER A 4 -0.28 28.20 34.12
CA SER A 4 0.09 27.20 33.12
C SER A 4 0.65 27.92 31.89
N THR A 5 1.97 27.83 31.69
CA THR A 5 2.66 28.33 30.50
C THR A 5 2.37 27.40 29.32
N ARG A 6 1.38 27.77 28.51
CA ARG A 6 1.11 27.14 27.22
C ARG A 6 2.28 27.42 26.27
N LEU A 7 3.17 26.45 26.08
CA LEU A 7 4.21 26.48 25.05
C LEU A 7 3.55 26.78 23.70
N LYS A 8 3.94 27.88 23.05
CA LYS A 8 3.52 28.20 21.69
C LYS A 8 4.13 27.13 20.77
N SER A 9 3.29 26.31 20.14
CA SER A 9 3.69 25.38 19.09
C SER A 9 4.55 26.09 18.05
N SER A 10 5.77 25.60 17.83
CA SER A 10 6.67 26.13 16.81
C SER A 10 6.03 25.96 15.44
N THR A 11 6.29 26.87 14.50
CA THR A 11 5.87 26.68 13.09
C THR A 11 6.45 25.40 12.50
N LEU A 12 7.54 24.88 13.08
CA LEU A 12 8.14 23.58 12.75
C LEU A 12 7.34 22.38 13.28
N ASP A 13 6.55 22.56 14.34
CA ASP A 13 5.64 21.53 14.88
C ASP A 13 4.33 21.45 14.06
N ARG A 14 4.12 22.42 13.16
CA ARG A 14 2.99 22.43 12.24
C ARG A 14 3.34 21.48 11.10
N SER A 15 2.77 20.27 11.14
CA SER A 15 2.74 19.36 9.99
C SER A 15 2.46 20.17 8.73
N LEU A 16 3.35 20.05 7.73
CA LEU A 16 3.30 20.80 6.47
C LEU A 16 1.85 20.84 6.00
N GLN A 17 1.30 22.06 5.84
CA GLN A 17 -0.11 22.25 5.53
C GLN A 17 -0.52 21.29 4.41
N LYS A 18 -1.57 20.50 4.66
CA LYS A 18 -2.16 19.60 3.67
C LYS A 18 -2.57 20.43 2.46
N THR A 19 -1.71 20.53 1.46
CA THR A 19 -2.14 20.93 0.13
C THR A 19 -2.96 19.74 -0.36
N LYS A 20 -4.27 19.77 -0.11
CA LYS A 20 -5.23 18.98 -0.89
C LYS A 20 -5.22 19.55 -2.30
N GLY A 21 -4.14 19.26 -3.04
CA GLY A 21 -4.13 19.38 -4.48
C GLY A 21 -4.91 18.19 -5.00
N ASP A 22 -6.23 18.31 -5.04
CA ASP A 22 -7.06 17.28 -5.66
C ASP A 22 -6.79 17.35 -7.16
N ALA A 23 -5.93 16.46 -7.66
CA ALA A 23 -5.72 16.31 -9.10
C ALA A 23 -6.94 15.62 -9.70
N ASN A 24 -7.31 16.01 -10.93
CA ASN A 24 -8.41 15.35 -11.63
C ASN A 24 -8.04 13.88 -11.89
N LEU A 25 -8.92 12.96 -11.48
CA LEU A 25 -8.76 11.52 -11.71
C LEU A 25 -8.50 11.19 -13.19
N SER A 26 -9.10 11.95 -14.10
CA SER A 26 -8.92 11.78 -15.54
C SER A 26 -7.47 12.04 -15.98
N THR A 27 -6.80 13.02 -15.38
CA THR A 27 -5.39 13.33 -15.67
C THR A 27 -4.49 12.18 -15.23
N PHE A 28 -4.76 11.60 -14.05
CA PHE A 28 -4.07 10.40 -13.58
C PHE A 28 -4.32 9.20 -14.51
N ALA A 29 -5.57 8.98 -14.92
CA ALA A 29 -5.93 7.87 -15.81
C ALA A 29 -5.22 7.97 -17.18
N LEU A 30 -5.15 9.17 -17.77
CA LEU A 30 -4.43 9.40 -19.03
C LEU A 30 -2.93 9.17 -18.88
N LEU A 31 -2.32 9.73 -17.82
CA LEU A 31 -0.90 9.52 -17.54
C LEU A 31 -0.59 8.03 -17.36
N PHE A 32 -1.42 7.33 -16.57
CA PHE A 32 -1.23 5.92 -16.30
C PHE A 32 -1.41 5.07 -17.57
N SER A 33 -2.40 5.39 -18.41
CA SER A 33 -2.59 4.72 -19.71
C SER A 33 -1.33 4.81 -20.57
N GLU A 34 -0.73 6.00 -20.68
CA GLU A 34 0.53 6.19 -21.40
C GLU A 34 1.70 5.44 -20.75
N MET A 35 1.77 5.37 -19.41
CA MET A 35 2.79 4.58 -18.72
C MET A 35 2.69 3.08 -19.04
N VAL A 36 1.46 2.55 -19.14
CA VAL A 36 1.22 1.16 -19.54
C VAL A 36 1.63 0.93 -20.99
N GLN A 37 1.19 1.79 -21.91
CA GLN A 37 1.54 1.68 -23.34
C GLN A 37 3.05 1.80 -23.56
N TYR A 38 3.70 2.76 -22.90
CA TYR A 38 5.15 2.92 -22.93
C TYR A 38 5.89 1.67 -22.46
N SER A 39 5.39 1.02 -21.41
CA SER A 39 5.98 -0.19 -20.85
C SER A 39 5.73 -1.40 -21.76
N GLN A 40 4.53 -1.50 -22.34
CA GLN A 40 4.14 -2.58 -23.25
C GLN A 40 4.97 -2.56 -24.53
N ASN A 41 5.26 -1.39 -25.09
CA ASN A 41 6.08 -1.26 -26.31
C ASN A 41 7.56 -1.65 -26.12
N ARG A 42 8.00 -1.88 -24.89
CA ARG A 42 9.40 -2.17 -24.52
C ARG A 42 9.58 -3.55 -23.92
N VAL A 43 8.55 -4.38 -23.95
CA VAL A 43 8.52 -5.67 -23.28
C VAL A 43 7.79 -6.68 -24.16
N ASP A 44 8.34 -7.90 -24.24
CA ASP A 44 7.84 -8.93 -25.15
C ASP A 44 6.71 -9.77 -24.54
N ASN A 45 6.58 -9.82 -23.21
CA ASN A 45 5.58 -10.66 -22.52
C ASN A 45 4.76 -9.89 -21.45
N ILE A 46 3.54 -10.38 -21.21
CA ILE A 46 2.61 -9.76 -20.26
C ILE A 46 3.16 -9.82 -18.82
N HIS A 47 3.89 -10.88 -18.48
CA HIS A 47 4.44 -11.06 -17.14
C HIS A 47 5.49 -9.98 -16.79
N ASP A 48 6.34 -9.63 -17.74
CA ASP A 48 7.38 -8.61 -17.62
C ASP A 48 6.76 -7.21 -17.61
N LEU A 49 5.66 -7.01 -18.36
CA LEU A 49 4.86 -5.78 -18.26
C LEU A 49 4.31 -5.63 -16.84
N GLN A 50 3.73 -6.71 -16.31
CA GLN A 50 3.20 -6.75 -14.95
C GLN A 50 4.29 -6.50 -13.89
N ASN A 51 5.46 -7.12 -14.02
CA ASN A 51 6.60 -6.89 -13.15
C ASN A 51 7.06 -5.43 -13.18
N ARG A 52 7.16 -4.85 -14.39
CA ARG A 52 7.58 -3.46 -14.56
C ARG A 52 6.59 -2.46 -13.96
N LEU A 53 5.29 -2.71 -14.12
CA LEU A 53 4.25 -1.91 -13.47
C LEU A 53 4.29 -2.06 -11.95
N ALA A 54 4.52 -3.27 -11.45
CA ALA A 54 4.71 -3.51 -10.02
C ALA A 54 5.94 -2.77 -9.49
N ASP A 55 7.04 -2.68 -10.24
CA ASP A 55 8.23 -1.94 -9.80
C ASP A 55 7.97 -0.43 -9.70
N PHE A 56 7.21 0.16 -10.65
CA PHE A 56 6.72 1.53 -10.49
C PHE A 56 5.85 1.68 -9.24
N GLY A 57 4.92 0.73 -9.02
CA GLY A 57 4.07 0.69 -7.83
C GLY A 57 4.87 0.63 -6.53
N LYS A 58 5.96 -0.17 -6.48
CA LYS A 58 6.83 -0.27 -5.29
C LYS A 58 7.45 1.07 -4.93
N HIS A 59 7.99 1.79 -5.91
CA HIS A 59 8.56 3.12 -5.68
C HIS A 59 7.51 4.08 -5.13
N VAL A 60 6.29 4.07 -5.69
CA VAL A 60 5.18 4.89 -5.18
C VAL A 60 4.84 4.50 -3.74
N GLY A 61 4.65 3.20 -3.47
CA GLY A 61 4.30 2.70 -2.14
C GLY A 61 5.29 3.11 -1.05
N ILE A 62 6.59 2.98 -1.31
CA ILE A 62 7.65 3.39 -0.36
C ILE A 62 7.56 4.88 -0.05
N ARG A 63 7.49 5.74 -1.09
CA ARG A 63 7.47 7.20 -0.90
C ARG A 63 6.20 7.68 -0.23
N VAL A 64 5.06 7.10 -0.58
CA VAL A 64 3.77 7.44 0.04
C VAL A 64 3.77 7.02 1.51
N LEU A 65 4.35 5.88 1.87
CA LEU A 65 4.44 5.45 3.26
C LEU A 65 5.25 6.44 4.11
N ASP A 66 6.42 6.87 3.62
CA ASP A 66 7.26 7.86 4.30
C ASP A 66 6.50 9.18 4.49
N LEU A 67 5.84 9.67 3.43
CA LEU A 67 5.03 10.88 3.48
C LEU A 67 3.82 10.74 4.42
N PHE A 68 3.22 9.56 4.47
CA PHE A 68 2.11 9.27 5.36
C PHE A 68 2.55 9.41 6.82
N PHE A 69 3.66 8.79 7.22
CA PHE A 69 4.17 8.91 8.59
C PHE A 69 4.61 10.33 8.93
N LEU A 70 5.23 11.05 8.00
CA LEU A 70 5.65 12.44 8.21
C LEU A 70 4.47 13.41 8.41
N ARG A 71 3.36 13.22 7.67
CA ARG A 71 2.25 14.19 7.62
C ARG A 71 1.07 13.84 8.50
N VAL A 72 0.80 12.55 8.66
CA VAL A 72 -0.47 12.02 9.20
C VAL A 72 -0.23 11.03 10.33
N GLY A 73 0.80 10.19 10.22
CA GLY A 73 1.13 9.18 11.22
C GLY A 73 1.41 9.82 12.58
N LYS A 74 0.84 9.23 13.63
CA LYS A 74 1.45 9.32 14.96
C LYS A 74 2.69 8.42 14.90
N ASP A 75 3.80 8.76 15.58
CA ASP A 75 5.14 8.15 15.47
C ASP A 75 5.27 6.63 15.79
N LYS A 76 4.17 5.87 15.69
CA LYS A 76 4.12 4.44 15.92
C LYS A 76 4.15 3.68 14.59
N ARG A 77 5.33 3.16 14.25
CA ARG A 77 5.52 2.19 13.17
C ARG A 77 5.10 0.81 13.65
N GLU A 78 4.28 0.12 12.86
CA GLU A 78 3.84 -1.23 13.19
C GLU A 78 4.99 -2.23 13.04
N VAL A 79 5.20 -3.05 14.07
CA VAL A 79 6.26 -4.08 14.12
C VAL A 79 5.72 -5.50 13.97
N ARG A 80 4.41 -5.67 14.20
CA ARG A 80 3.66 -6.92 14.14
C ARG A 80 2.95 -7.03 12.79
N LEU A 81 2.86 -8.25 12.26
CA LEU A 81 2.33 -8.49 10.91
C LEU A 81 0.83 -8.13 10.79
N THR A 82 0.00 -8.63 11.70
CA THR A 82 -1.46 -8.41 11.65
C THR A 82 -1.83 -6.91 11.76
N PRO A 83 -1.29 -6.13 12.73
CA PRO A 83 -1.51 -4.70 12.77
C PRO A 83 -1.07 -3.95 11.51
N MET A 84 0.06 -4.36 10.90
CA MET A 84 0.54 -3.76 9.65
C MET A 84 -0.42 -4.03 8.48
N LEU A 85 -0.95 -5.24 8.35
CA LEU A 85 -1.94 -5.58 7.32
C LEU A 85 -3.26 -4.82 7.52
N VAL A 86 -3.73 -4.71 8.76
CA VAL A 86 -4.93 -3.92 9.10
C VAL A 86 -4.71 -2.43 8.82
N PHE A 87 -3.52 -1.91 9.11
CA PHE A 87 -3.12 -0.55 8.75
C PHE A 87 -3.20 -0.34 7.23
N ILE A 88 -2.67 -1.28 6.44
CA ILE A 88 -2.75 -1.21 4.97
C ILE A 88 -4.22 -1.17 4.54
N GLN A 89 -5.06 -2.10 5.03
CA GLN A 89 -6.46 -2.22 4.65
C GLN A 89 -7.28 -0.95 4.95
N LYS A 90 -7.18 -0.43 6.18
CA LYS A 90 -8.11 0.59 6.70
C LYS A 90 -7.58 2.02 6.61
N VAL A 91 -6.28 2.21 6.75
CA VAL A 91 -5.68 3.55 6.88
C VAL A 91 -4.97 3.94 5.59
N PHE A 92 -4.02 3.11 5.15
CA PHE A 92 -3.22 3.42 3.97
C PHE A 92 -4.05 3.38 2.67
N TRP A 93 -4.91 2.36 2.50
CA TRP A 93 -5.79 2.26 1.33
C TRP A 93 -6.72 3.47 1.22
N LYS A 94 -7.29 3.88 2.36
CA LYS A 94 -8.14 5.07 2.45
C LYS A 94 -7.38 6.35 2.14
N TYR A 95 -6.12 6.44 2.56
CA TYR A 95 -5.28 7.59 2.27
C TYR A 95 -4.98 7.73 0.76
N LEU A 96 -4.75 6.61 0.07
CA LEU A 96 -4.44 6.60 -1.36
C LEU A 96 -5.68 6.72 -2.25
N PHE A 97 -6.72 5.95 -1.95
CA PHE A 97 -7.86 5.75 -2.85
C PHE A 97 -9.17 6.34 -2.29
N ASN A 98 -9.14 7.02 -1.14
CA ASN A 98 -10.34 7.51 -0.44
C ASN A 98 -11.37 6.41 -0.10
N ARG A 99 -10.94 5.14 -0.07
CA ARG A 99 -11.76 3.97 0.26
C ARG A 99 -10.91 2.92 0.99
N GLU A 100 -11.52 2.23 1.95
CA GLU A 100 -10.91 1.09 2.64
C GLU A 100 -11.00 -0.17 1.78
N ALA A 101 -10.02 -1.07 1.85
CA ALA A 101 -10.13 -2.36 1.19
C ALA A 101 -11.23 -3.19 1.87
N ASP A 102 -12.04 -3.89 1.05
CA ASP A 102 -13.28 -4.50 1.50
C ASP A 102 -13.05 -5.61 2.52
N ASN A 103 -12.03 -6.45 2.32
CA ASN A 103 -11.73 -7.52 3.27
C ASN A 103 -10.23 -7.84 3.38
N LEU A 104 -9.85 -8.42 4.51
CA LEU A 104 -8.52 -8.97 4.78
C LEU A 104 -8.70 -10.37 5.39
N GLU A 105 -8.24 -11.39 4.69
CA GLU A 105 -8.36 -12.80 5.09
C GLU A 105 -6.96 -13.43 5.20
N GLN A 106 -6.74 -14.34 6.14
CA GLN A 106 -5.56 -15.21 6.13
C GLN A 106 -5.92 -16.50 5.40
N HIS A 107 -4.97 -17.10 4.67
CA HIS A 107 -5.20 -18.40 4.07
C HIS A 107 -5.39 -19.48 5.14
N ALA A 108 -6.36 -20.36 4.93
CA ALA A 108 -6.77 -21.35 5.92
C ALA A 108 -5.68 -22.39 6.25
N GLN A 109 -4.82 -22.69 5.28
CA GLN A 109 -3.80 -23.74 5.42
C GLN A 109 -2.36 -23.19 5.43
N GLU A 110 -2.16 -21.98 4.91
CA GLU A 110 -0.82 -21.39 4.76
C GLU A 110 -0.74 -20.10 5.58
N ALA A 111 -0.13 -20.17 6.75
CA ALA A 111 -0.06 -19.04 7.66
C ALA A 111 0.72 -17.83 7.08
N ASN A 112 1.59 -18.06 6.10
CA ASN A 112 2.38 -17.03 5.40
C ASN A 112 1.62 -16.34 4.26
N VAL A 113 0.39 -16.76 3.97
CA VAL A 113 -0.39 -16.20 2.86
C VAL A 113 -1.60 -15.44 3.38
N TYR A 114 -1.74 -14.20 2.93
CA TYR A 114 -2.85 -13.30 3.25
C TYR A 114 -3.52 -12.79 1.97
N TYR A 115 -4.82 -12.52 2.05
CA TYR A 115 -5.63 -12.01 0.96
C TYR A 115 -6.19 -10.64 1.33
N LEU A 116 -5.90 -9.64 0.51
CA LEU A 116 -6.57 -8.35 0.56
C LEU A 116 -7.56 -8.27 -0.61
N ILE A 117 -8.84 -8.07 -0.33
CA ILE A 117 -9.91 -8.13 -1.33
C ILE A 117 -10.46 -6.73 -1.59
N GLU A 118 -10.52 -6.35 -2.87
CA GLU A 118 -11.14 -5.12 -3.36
C GLU A 118 -12.24 -5.47 -4.37
N ARG A 119 -13.50 -5.28 -3.97
CA ARG A 119 -14.68 -5.63 -4.80
C ARG A 119 -14.81 -4.73 -6.02
N GLU A 120 -14.55 -3.43 -5.82
CA GLU A 120 -14.61 -2.43 -6.88
C GLU A 120 -13.27 -1.70 -6.98
N CYS A 121 -12.57 -1.90 -8.10
CA CYS A 121 -11.31 -1.21 -8.35
C CYS A 121 -11.55 0.23 -8.81
N LEU A 122 -11.16 1.21 -8.01
CA LEU A 122 -11.30 2.64 -8.33
C LEU A 122 -10.42 3.08 -9.52
N VAL A 123 -9.25 2.46 -9.71
CA VAL A 123 -8.32 2.78 -10.81
C VAL A 123 -8.62 1.94 -12.06
N ASN A 124 -8.97 0.65 -11.92
CA ASN A 124 -9.30 -0.22 -13.06
C ASN A 124 -10.66 0.06 -13.71
N LYS A 125 -11.39 1.09 -13.27
CA LYS A 125 -12.55 1.55 -14.04
C LYS A 125 -12.14 2.03 -15.45
N PHE A 126 -10.87 2.42 -15.65
CA PHE A 126 -10.39 3.01 -16.91
C PHE A 126 -9.23 2.25 -17.56
N ILE A 127 -8.74 1.15 -16.97
CA ILE A 127 -7.60 0.37 -17.48
C ILE A 127 -7.79 -1.13 -17.23
N SER A 128 -7.35 -1.95 -18.17
CA SER A 128 -7.57 -3.41 -18.18
C SER A 128 -6.45 -4.22 -17.51
N VAL A 129 -5.37 -3.58 -17.03
CA VAL A 129 -4.18 -4.27 -16.48
C VAL A 129 -4.11 -4.08 -14.96
N PRO A 130 -4.31 -5.14 -14.15
CA PRO A 130 -4.60 -5.02 -12.72
C PRO A 130 -3.37 -4.94 -11.77
N ASN A 131 -2.15 -4.70 -12.26
CA ASN A 131 -0.91 -5.03 -11.52
C ASN A 131 -0.06 -3.83 -11.03
N ASP A 132 -0.58 -2.61 -11.04
CA ASP A 132 0.10 -1.45 -10.43
C ASP A 132 0.01 -1.47 -8.89
N LYS A 133 -1.16 -1.82 -8.37
CA LYS A 133 -1.46 -1.83 -6.93
C LYS A 133 -0.73 -2.93 -6.16
N THR A 134 -0.40 -4.05 -6.82
CA THR A 134 0.42 -5.12 -6.20
C THR A 134 1.78 -4.59 -5.78
N GLY A 135 2.39 -3.79 -6.65
CA GLY A 135 3.65 -3.11 -6.39
C GLY A 135 3.59 -2.18 -5.19
N ILE A 136 2.51 -1.39 -5.08
CA ILE A 136 2.31 -0.48 -3.95
C ILE A 136 2.30 -1.25 -2.63
N ILE A 137 1.52 -2.35 -2.55
CA ILE A 137 1.44 -3.19 -1.35
C ILE A 137 2.80 -3.81 -1.03
N GLU A 138 3.48 -4.39 -2.04
CA GLU A 138 4.81 -4.99 -1.88
C GLU A 138 5.84 -3.96 -1.39
N GLY A 139 5.84 -2.75 -1.95
CA GLY A 139 6.76 -1.68 -1.56
C GLY A 139 6.55 -1.22 -0.12
N VAL A 140 5.30 -1.09 0.31
CA VAL A 140 4.94 -0.71 1.69
C VAL A 140 5.38 -1.78 2.69
N LEU A 141 5.07 -3.04 2.43
CA LEU A 141 5.43 -4.14 3.34
C LEU A 141 6.95 -4.36 3.39
N CYS A 142 7.62 -4.38 2.24
CA CYS A 142 9.07 -4.54 2.18
C CYS A 142 9.82 -3.40 2.87
N SER A 143 9.44 -2.13 2.64
CA SER A 143 10.07 -0.98 3.34
C SER A 143 9.76 -0.97 4.84
N SER A 144 8.66 -1.60 5.25
CA SER A 144 8.28 -1.77 6.64
C SER A 144 9.04 -2.89 7.36
N GLY A 145 9.78 -3.74 6.63
CA GLY A 145 10.52 -4.89 7.19
C GLY A 145 9.75 -6.20 7.15
N PHE A 146 8.70 -6.29 6.33
CA PHE A 146 7.92 -7.49 6.05
C PHE A 146 8.14 -7.87 4.58
N THR A 147 9.18 -8.65 4.30
CA THR A 147 9.48 -9.06 2.92
C THR A 147 8.41 -10.02 2.40
N CYS A 148 7.89 -9.72 1.22
CA CYS A 148 6.79 -10.45 0.63
C CYS A 148 6.78 -10.36 -0.90
N LYS A 149 5.98 -11.23 -1.52
CA LYS A 149 5.57 -11.14 -2.93
C LYS A 149 4.07 -10.97 -3.02
N VAL A 150 3.63 -10.05 -3.87
CA VAL A 150 2.21 -9.74 -4.03
C VAL A 150 1.77 -10.06 -5.45
N LEU A 151 0.73 -10.88 -5.58
CA LEU A 151 0.10 -11.22 -6.86
C LEU A 151 -1.34 -10.71 -6.85
N ALA A 152 -1.83 -10.20 -7.98
CA ALA A 152 -3.24 -9.87 -8.14
C ALA A 152 -3.93 -10.95 -8.97
N GLN A 153 -5.10 -11.37 -8.49
CA GLN A 153 -5.98 -12.28 -9.19
C GLN A 153 -7.38 -11.69 -9.28
N GLN A 154 -7.93 -11.63 -10.48
CA GLN A 154 -9.32 -11.25 -10.71
C GLN A 154 -10.22 -12.45 -10.41
N GLY A 155 -11.31 -12.24 -9.67
CA GLY A 155 -12.27 -13.29 -9.36
C GLY A 155 -13.68 -12.77 -9.09
N PRO A 156 -14.60 -13.66 -8.66
CA PRO A 156 -16.01 -13.30 -8.41
C PRO A 156 -16.20 -12.25 -7.32
N ARG A 157 -15.25 -12.17 -6.38
CA ARG A 157 -15.23 -11.20 -5.27
C ARG A 157 -14.52 -9.89 -5.62
N GLY A 158 -14.19 -9.66 -6.90
CA GLY A 158 -13.39 -8.53 -7.35
C GLY A 158 -11.91 -8.88 -7.50
N THR A 159 -11.02 -7.93 -7.25
CA THR A 159 -9.56 -8.14 -7.31
C THR A 159 -9.06 -8.59 -5.95
N THR A 160 -8.39 -9.75 -5.92
CA THR A 160 -7.76 -10.29 -4.71
C THR A 160 -6.26 -10.12 -4.83
N TYR A 161 -5.65 -9.41 -3.89
CA TYR A 161 -4.20 -9.33 -3.75
C TYR A 161 -3.73 -10.42 -2.80
N ILE A 162 -3.01 -11.39 -3.34
CA ILE A 162 -2.40 -12.50 -2.63
C ILE A 162 -1.03 -12.05 -2.16
N ILE A 163 -0.85 -11.94 -0.85
CA ILE A 163 0.38 -11.51 -0.20
C ILE A 163 1.04 -12.74 0.39
N ASN A 164 2.16 -13.14 -0.18
CA ASN A 164 2.97 -14.27 0.29
C ASN A 164 4.21 -13.75 1.00
N PHE A 165 4.31 -13.99 2.31
CA PHE A 165 5.44 -13.56 3.14
C PHE A 165 6.58 -14.56 3.12
N ASP A 166 7.81 -14.05 3.20
CA ASP A 166 8.98 -14.91 3.35
C ASP A 166 8.99 -15.61 4.71
N LYS A 167 9.62 -16.79 4.75
CA LYS A 167 9.75 -17.58 5.99
C LYS A 167 10.40 -16.79 7.12
N SER A 168 11.37 -15.92 6.82
CA SER A 168 12.06 -15.06 7.79
C SER A 168 11.11 -14.11 8.53
N VAL A 169 10.04 -13.63 7.86
CA VAL A 169 9.03 -12.77 8.46
C VAL A 169 8.18 -13.56 9.46
N MET A 170 7.78 -14.78 9.09
CA MET A 170 6.99 -15.66 9.95
C MET A 170 7.77 -16.12 11.18
N GLU A 171 9.05 -16.46 11.01
CA GLU A 171 9.96 -16.79 12.12
C GLU A 171 10.11 -15.61 13.09
N ARG A 172 10.23 -14.38 12.56
CA ARG A 172 10.29 -13.16 13.38
C ARG A 172 9.00 -12.94 14.14
N GLU A 173 7.84 -13.10 13.50
CA GLU A 173 6.54 -12.94 14.15
C GLU A 173 6.36 -13.95 15.29
N SER A 174 6.72 -15.22 15.07
CA SER A 174 6.66 -16.26 16.11
C SER A 174 7.55 -15.95 17.32
N ARG A 175 8.75 -15.40 17.11
CA ARG A 175 9.63 -14.95 18.22
C ARG A 175 9.03 -13.79 19.01
N LEU A 176 8.27 -12.92 18.36
CA LEU A 176 7.59 -11.80 19.00
C LEU A 176 6.33 -12.21 19.76
N ASP A 177 5.72 -13.36 19.41
CA ASP A 177 4.59 -13.94 20.14
C ASP A 177 5.03 -14.74 21.38
N SER A 178 6.25 -15.25 21.39
CA SER A 178 6.81 -15.97 22.54
C SER A 178 7.26 -15.07 23.72
N LYS A 179 7.01 -13.77 23.64
CA LYS A 179 7.33 -12.77 24.67
C LYS A 179 6.07 -12.12 25.22
#